data_AF-A0A7X3PN54-F1
#
_entry.id   AF-A0A7X3PN54-F1
#
_cell.length_a   1.000
_cell.length_b   1.000
_cell.length_c   1.000
_cell.angle_alpha   90.00
_cell.angle_beta   90.00
_cell.angle_gamma   90.00
#
_symmetry.space_group_name_H-M   'P 1'
#
loop_
_entity.id
_entity.type
_entity.pdbx_description
1 polymer ?
#
loop_
_entity_poly.entity_id
_entity_poly.type
_entity_poly.pdbx_seq_one_letter_code
_entity_poly.pdbx_strand_id
1 'polypeptide(L)'
;MRLRPETSASSVESLSRRFEPRAGQREILAYQGGLLGVSAVPGSGKTAAIVALATRLISERRAEGGQVLIVTYQNAAVDNVRARIGQRLQEMDMLPVGY
;
A
#
# COMPACT_ATOMS: atom_id res chain seq x y z
N MET A 1 -30.64 -16.93 30.56
CA MET A 1 -29.67 -15.96 31.12
C MET A 1 -28.37 -16.10 30.35
N ARG A 2 -27.89 -15.03 29.71
CA ARG A 2 -26.83 -15.06 28.69
C ARG A 2 -25.47 -15.48 29.25
N LEU A 3 -24.78 -16.37 28.54
CA LEU A 3 -23.32 -16.45 28.55
C LEU A 3 -22.80 -15.43 27.52
N ARG A 4 -21.89 -14.53 27.93
CA ARG A 4 -21.10 -13.69 27.02
C ARG A 4 -19.68 -14.27 26.94
N PRO A 5 -19.08 -14.44 25.74
CA PRO A 5 -17.68 -14.82 25.64
C PRO A 5 -16.78 -13.58 25.70
N GLU A 6 -15.89 -13.57 26.69
CA GLU A 6 -14.73 -12.68 26.84
C GLU A 6 -13.63 -13.07 25.83
N THR A 7 -13.84 -12.87 24.53
CA THR A 7 -12.80 -13.13 23.52
C THR A 7 -12.92 -12.21 22.31
N SER A 8 -12.47 -10.96 22.46
CA SER A 8 -12.34 -10.04 21.32
C SER A 8 -11.25 -8.97 21.46
N ALA A 9 -10.37 -9.06 22.48
CA ALA A 9 -9.27 -8.12 22.65
C ALA A 9 -7.92 -8.63 22.09
N SER A 10 -7.64 -9.94 22.14
CA SER A 10 -6.32 -10.49 21.78
C SER A 10 -6.04 -10.58 20.27
N SER A 11 -7.08 -10.64 19.43
CA SER A 11 -6.92 -10.74 17.98
C SER A 11 -6.61 -9.40 17.31
N VAL A 12 -7.04 -8.28 17.91
CA VAL A 12 -6.82 -6.93 17.36
C VAL A 12 -5.38 -6.46 17.64
N GLU A 13 -4.84 -6.79 18.82
CA GLU A 13 -3.48 -6.43 19.23
C GLU A 13 -2.38 -7.19 18.44
N SER A 14 -2.70 -8.44 18.05
CA SER A 14 -1.87 -9.30 17.18
C SER A 14 -1.66 -8.75 15.77
N LEU A 15 -2.67 -8.05 15.21
CA LEU A 15 -2.60 -7.50 13.85
C LEU A 15 -1.77 -6.21 13.77
N SER A 16 -1.76 -5.40 14.83
CA SER A 16 -0.92 -4.20 14.96
C SER A 16 0.59 -4.48 15.04
N ARG A 17 0.99 -5.73 15.33
CA ARG A 17 2.42 -6.11 15.41
C ARG A 17 3.09 -6.35 14.05
N ARG A 18 2.39 -6.29 12.92
CA ARG A 18 2.93 -6.78 11.64
C ARG A 18 3.50 -5.73 10.67
N PHE A 19 3.35 -4.43 10.90
CA PHE A 19 4.05 -3.42 10.09
C PHE A 19 3.99 -2.04 10.74
N GLU A 20 5.04 -1.62 11.45
CA GLU A 20 5.20 -0.23 11.89
C GLU A 20 6.02 0.53 10.84
N PRO A 21 5.41 1.45 10.05
CA PRO A 21 6.11 2.09 8.96
C PRO A 21 7.18 3.04 9.49
N ARG A 22 8.39 2.96 8.94
CA ARG A 22 9.49 3.90 9.25
C ARG A 22 9.12 5.33 8.81
N ALA A 23 9.82 6.35 9.33
CA ALA A 23 9.53 7.77 9.05
C ALA A 23 9.31 8.06 7.55
N GLY A 24 10.24 7.66 6.68
CA GLY A 24 10.09 7.84 5.24
C GLY A 24 8.95 7.04 4.59
N GLN A 25 8.50 5.94 5.19
CA GLN A 25 7.31 5.23 4.71
C GLN A 25 6.03 5.96 5.12
N ARG A 26 6.00 6.55 6.32
CA ARG A 26 4.87 7.37 6.77
C ARG A 26 4.67 8.58 5.88
N GLU A 27 5.76 9.24 5.46
CA GLU A 27 5.72 10.36 4.52
C GLU A 27 5.12 9.96 3.16
N ILE A 28 5.51 8.79 2.63
CA ILE A 28 4.93 8.25 1.38
C ILE A 28 3.43 7.99 1.55
N LEU A 29 3.03 7.37 2.66
CA LEU A 29 1.62 7.03 2.90
C LEU A 29 0.75 8.26 3.15
N ALA A 30 1.31 9.32 3.74
CA ALA A 30 0.62 10.58 4.01
C ALA A 30 0.49 11.50 2.79
N TYR A 31 1.14 11.18 1.67
CA TYR A 31 1.16 11.99 0.46
C TYR A 31 -0.25 12.40 -0.01
N GLN A 32 -0.54 13.70 -0.16
CA GLN A 32 -1.84 14.18 -0.67
C GLN A 32 -1.74 14.87 -2.04
N GLY A 33 -0.54 15.11 -2.57
CA GLY A 33 -0.31 15.84 -3.82
C GLY A 33 1.02 16.60 -3.79
N GLY A 34 1.42 17.15 -4.95
CA GLY A 34 2.67 17.91 -5.08
C GLY A 34 3.92 17.04 -5.27
N LEU A 35 5.10 17.56 -4.95
CA LEU A 35 6.35 16.82 -5.05
C LEU A 35 6.76 16.24 -3.69
N LEU A 36 7.17 14.97 -3.69
CA LEU A 36 7.69 14.28 -2.50
C LEU A 36 9.00 13.56 -2.85
N GLY A 37 10.05 13.82 -2.08
CA GLY A 37 11.33 13.12 -2.17
C GLY A 37 11.61 12.32 -0.91
N VAL A 38 12.09 11.07 -1.05
CA VAL A 38 12.34 10.19 0.09
C VAL A 38 13.69 9.48 -0.05
N SER A 39 14.55 9.57 0.97
CA SER A 39 15.92 9.02 0.95
C SER A 39 15.97 7.50 0.72
N ALA A 40 16.78 7.06 -0.25
CA ALA A 40 16.89 5.67 -0.73
C ALA A 40 17.91 4.82 0.05
N VAL A 41 17.50 4.24 1.19
CA VAL A 41 18.32 3.25 1.91
C VAL A 41 17.92 1.82 1.50
N PRO A 42 18.86 0.90 1.19
CA PRO A 42 18.55 -0.50 0.91
C PRO A 42 17.71 -1.16 2.00
N GLY A 43 16.73 -1.99 1.62
CA GLY A 43 15.88 -2.70 2.57
C GLY A 43 14.88 -1.83 3.36
N SER A 44 14.73 -0.54 3.04
CA SER A 44 13.83 0.38 3.76
C SER A 44 12.32 0.18 3.49
N GLY A 45 11.96 -0.81 2.67
CA GLY A 45 10.56 -1.10 2.37
C GLY A 45 9.87 -0.08 1.46
N LYS A 46 10.63 0.60 0.59
CA LYS A 46 10.13 1.57 -0.39
C LYS A 46 9.16 0.98 -1.38
N THR A 47 9.46 -0.20 -1.91
CA THR A 47 8.56 -0.90 -2.84
C THR A 47 7.19 -1.14 -2.20
N ALA A 48 7.16 -1.55 -0.93
CA ALA A 48 5.89 -1.74 -0.22
C ALA A 48 5.13 -0.42 -0.04
N ALA A 49 5.82 0.67 0.29
CA ALA A 49 5.21 2.00 0.41
C ALA A 49 4.68 2.53 -0.93
N ILE A 50 5.42 2.34 -2.03
CA ILE A 50 4.99 2.71 -3.39
C ILE A 50 3.74 1.93 -3.80
N VAL A 51 3.74 0.61 -3.58
CA VAL A 51 2.57 -0.23 -3.89
C VAL A 51 1.36 0.25 -3.09
N ALA A 52 1.51 0.48 -1.78
CA ALA A 52 0.43 0.95 -0.93
C ALA A 52 -0.12 2.32 -1.39
N LEU A 53 0.77 3.26 -1.74
CA LEU A 53 0.37 4.56 -2.24
C LEU A 53 -0.34 4.45 -3.59
N ALA A 54 0.20 3.68 -4.54
CA ALA A 54 -0.40 3.50 -5.85
C ALA A 54 -1.79 2.86 -5.77
N THR A 55 -1.94 1.79 -4.99
CA THR A 55 -3.24 1.15 -4.73
C THR A 55 -4.23 2.14 -4.13
N ARG A 56 -3.80 2.95 -3.15
CA ARG A 56 -4.66 3.98 -2.55
C ARG A 56 -5.12 5.00 -3.59
N LEU A 57 -4.20 5.58 -4.37
CA LEU A 57 -4.52 6.58 -5.39
C LEU A 57 -5.49 6.03 -6.45
N ILE A 58 -5.30 4.78 -6.88
CA ILE A 58 -6.22 4.08 -7.80
C ILE A 58 -7.60 3.90 -7.16
N SER A 59 -7.65 3.40 -5.92
CA SER A 59 -8.90 3.09 -5.21
C SER A 59 -9.76 4.32 -4.91
N GLU A 60 -9.12 5.45 -4.56
CA GLU A 60 -9.81 6.69 -4.24
C GLU A 60 -10.37 7.39 -5.50
N ARG A 61 -10.11 6.87 -6.71
CA ARG A 61 -10.44 7.50 -8.00
C ARG A 61 -10.07 9.00 -8.04
N ARG A 62 -9.06 9.40 -7.27
CA ARG A 62 -8.56 10.79 -7.14
C ARG A 62 -8.02 11.34 -8.46
N ALA A 63 -7.89 10.47 -9.44
CA ALA A 63 -7.44 10.76 -10.76
C ALA A 63 -8.69 10.74 -11.67
N GLU A 64 -9.34 11.89 -11.87
CA GLU A 64 -10.46 12.02 -12.82
C GLU A 64 -9.92 11.75 -14.25
N GLY A 65 -10.13 10.52 -14.74
CA GLY A 65 -9.45 10.00 -15.94
C GLY A 65 -7.96 9.70 -15.74
N GLY A 66 -7.46 9.76 -14.50
CA GLY A 66 -6.04 9.90 -14.24
C GLY A 66 -5.31 8.57 -14.03
N GLN A 67 -4.06 8.59 -14.49
CA GLN A 67 -3.18 7.44 -14.57
C GLN A 67 -2.11 7.56 -13.48
N VAL A 68 -1.72 6.43 -12.88
CA VAL A 68 -0.55 6.37 -11.99
C VAL A 68 0.63 5.84 -12.80
N LEU A 69 1.61 6.71 -13.08
CA LEU A 69 2.85 6.32 -13.76
C LEU A 69 3.95 6.02 -12.74
N ILE A 70 4.41 4.77 -12.73
CA ILE A 70 5.56 4.34 -11.92
C ILE A 70 6.71 4.04 -12.88
N VAL A 71 7.83 4.75 -12.69
CA VAL A 71 9.05 4.54 -13.48
C VAL A 71 10.13 3.96 -12.58
N THR A 72 10.80 2.92 -13.08
CA THR A 72 11.92 2.26 -12.40
C THR A 72 12.96 1.85 -13.42
N TYR A 73 14.19 1.60 -12.97
CA TYR A 73 15.32 1.29 -13.84
C TYR A 73 15.30 -0.15 -14.39
N GLN A 74 14.76 -1.10 -13.63
CA GLN A 74 14.85 -2.53 -13.96
C GLN A 74 13.48 -3.11 -14.32
N ASN A 75 13.42 -3.91 -15.37
CA ASN A 75 12.20 -4.64 -15.76
C ASN A 75 11.67 -5.55 -14.64
N ALA A 76 12.57 -6.24 -13.92
CA ALA A 76 12.18 -7.07 -12.78
C ALA A 76 11.48 -6.28 -11.67
N ALA A 77 11.81 -4.99 -11.50
CA ALA A 77 11.12 -4.12 -10.55
C ALA A 77 9.72 -3.73 -11.06
N VAL A 78 9.54 -3.56 -12.37
CA VAL A 78 8.22 -3.34 -12.98
C VAL A 78 7.30 -4.51 -12.70
N ASP A 79 7.74 -5.74 -13.01
CA ASP A 79 6.94 -6.95 -12.81
C ASP A 79 6.57 -7.15 -11.34
N ASN A 80 7.53 -6.92 -10.44
CA ASN A 80 7.29 -7.03 -8.99
C ASN A 80 6.26 -6.02 -8.49
N VAL A 81 6.36 -4.75 -8.91
CA VAL A 81 5.42 -3.71 -8.51
C VAL A 81 4.03 -3.97 -9.08
N ARG A 82 3.93 -4.34 -10.37
CA ARG A 82 2.67 -4.67 -11.04
C ARG A 82 1.95 -5.82 -10.33
N ALA A 83 2.65 -6.91 -10.06
CA ALA A 83 2.08 -8.07 -9.38
C ALA A 83 1.55 -7.71 -7.98
N ARG A 84 2.31 -6.93 -7.21
CA ARG A 84 1.92 -6.51 -5.85
C ARG A 84 0.74 -5.55 -5.85
N ILE A 85 0.67 -4.60 -6.79
CA ILE A 85 -0.48 -3.70 -6.94
C ILE A 85 -1.72 -4.52 -7.28
N GLY A 86 -1.62 -5.44 -8.24
CA GLY A 86 -2.73 -6.31 -8.63
C GLY A 86 -3.25 -7.16 -7.47
N GLN A 87 -2.35 -7.76 -6.68
CA GLN A 87 -2.71 -8.50 -5.47
C GLN A 87 -3.47 -7.62 -4.46
N ARG A 88 -2.97 -6.41 -4.16
CA ARG A 88 -3.65 -5.52 -3.21
C ARG A 88 -5.01 -5.03 -3.71
N LEU A 89 -5.16 -4.78 -5.01
CA LEU A 89 -6.45 -4.40 -5.58
C LEU A 89 -7.46 -5.55 -5.50
N GLN A 90 -7.02 -6.79 -5.77
CA GLN A 90 -7.84 -7.98 -5.58
C GLN A 90 -8.29 -8.16 -4.13
N GLU A 91 -7.41 -7.93 -3.15
CA GLU A 91 -7.74 -7.93 -1.72
C GLU A 91 -8.79 -6.87 -1.34
N MET A 92 -8.96 -5.83 -2.17
CA MET A 92 -9.94 -4.75 -2.00
C MET A 92 -11.21 -4.96 -2.84
N ASP A 93 -11.41 -6.17 -3.40
CA ASP A 93 -12.49 -6.50 -4.35
C ASP A 93 -12.53 -5.60 -5.60
N MET A 94 -11.40 -4.94 -5.91
CA MET A 94 -11.22 -4.14 -7.12
C MET A 94 -10.52 -4.98 -8.16
N LEU A 95 -11.29 -5.51 -9.12
CA LEU A 95 -10.69 -6.25 -10.24
C LEU A 95 -9.84 -5.30 -11.08
N PRO A 96 -8.58 -5.66 -11.38
CA PRO A 96 -7.73 -4.81 -12.18
C PRO A 96 -8.24 -4.73 -13.62
N VAL A 97 -8.72 -3.54 -14.00
CA VAL A 97 -9.05 -3.21 -15.38
C VAL A 97 -7.78 -2.73 -16.08
N GLY A 98 -7.18 -3.63 -16.88
CA GLY A 98 -6.17 -3.33 -17.92
C GLY A 98 -4.98 -2.44 -17.52
N TYR A 99 -3.77 -3.01 -17.50
CA TYR A 99 -2.51 -2.26 -17.47
C TYR A 99 -1.71 -2.51 -18.73
#